data_AF-A0A957X8L5-F1
#
_entry.id   AF-A0A957X8L5-F1
#
_cell.length_a   1.000
_cell.length_b   1.000
_cell.length_c   1.000
_cell.angle_alpha   90.00
_cell.angle_beta   90.00
_cell.angle_gamma   90.00
#
_symmetry.space_group_name_H-M   'P 1'
#
loop_
_entity.id
_entity.type
_entity.pdbx_description
1 polymer ?
#
loop_
_entity_poly.entity_id
_entity_poly.type
_entity_poly.pdbx_seq_one_letter_code
_entity_poly.pdbx_strand_id
1 'polypeptide(L)'
;MTIEAAEDLFLHALQEVVDQVNRGDLGETNEATVQHHLALSLHLIAREEGLPFSIIMERRVQRADGGVFPKKERNVAEIDIFFTVGEDQTRCAVELKLFKRINHREPNNRYDSYADLANLEIYLEEHCDVGFFVLLTDHPHYYDPEFRAHRPGTSDF
;
A
#
# COMPACT_ATOMS: atom_id res chain seq x y z
N MET A 1 -7.52 -21.40 1.75
CA MET A 1 -7.19 -20.28 2.66
C MET A 1 -8.20 -19.16 2.38
N THR A 2 -8.78 -18.55 3.40
CA THR A 2 -9.82 -17.51 3.23
C THR A 2 -9.20 -16.12 3.05
N ILE A 3 -9.99 -15.16 2.56
CA ILE A 3 -9.60 -13.74 2.50
C ILE A 3 -9.09 -13.24 3.86
N GLU A 4 -9.76 -13.65 4.94
CA GLU A 4 -9.41 -13.31 6.33
C GLU A 4 -7.95 -13.69 6.67
N ALA A 5 -7.50 -14.86 6.23
CA ALA A 5 -6.12 -15.29 6.50
C ALA A 5 -5.08 -14.48 5.68
N ALA A 6 -5.44 -14.01 4.48
CA ALA A 6 -4.59 -13.09 3.73
C ALA A 6 -4.53 -11.70 4.38
N GLU A 7 -5.64 -11.24 4.95
CA GLU A 7 -5.72 -10.01 5.74
C GLU A 7 -4.88 -10.11 7.02
N ASP A 8 -4.98 -11.22 7.76
CA ASP A 8 -4.21 -11.46 8.98
C ASP A 8 -2.70 -11.44 8.71
N LEU A 9 -2.25 -12.18 7.68
CA LEU A 9 -0.84 -12.16 7.24
C LEU A 9 -0.38 -10.74 6.89
N PHE A 10 -1.21 -10.00 6.15
CA PHE A 10 -0.90 -8.65 5.73
C PHE A 10 -0.81 -7.68 6.91
N LEU A 11 -1.77 -7.72 7.83
CA LEU A 11 -1.79 -6.87 9.02
C LEU A 11 -0.61 -7.17 9.94
N HIS A 12 -0.24 -8.44 10.10
CA HIS A 12 0.95 -8.83 10.86
C HIS A 12 2.24 -8.26 10.22
N ALA A 13 2.41 -8.42 8.91
CA ALA A 13 3.55 -7.88 8.18
C ALA A 13 3.60 -6.34 8.24
N LEU A 14 2.44 -5.68 8.10
CA LEU A 14 2.34 -4.23 8.19
C LEU A 14 2.70 -3.72 9.59
N GLN A 15 2.22 -4.37 10.64
CA GLN A 15 2.52 -4.01 12.02
C GLN A 15 4.02 -4.09 12.29
N GLU A 16 4.68 -5.17 11.85
CA GLU A 16 6.13 -5.33 12.02
C GLU A 16 6.90 -4.19 11.34
N VAL A 17 6.53 -3.82 10.11
CA VAL A 17 7.16 -2.70 9.39
C VAL A 17 6.89 -1.36 10.08
N VAL A 18 5.67 -1.11 10.54
CA VAL A 18 5.32 0.11 11.27
C VAL A 18 6.15 0.21 12.55
N ASP A 19 6.34 -0.89 13.27
CA ASP A 19 7.16 -0.90 14.48
C ASP A 19 8.64 -0.64 14.17
N GLN A 20 9.19 -1.24 13.09
CA GLN A 20 10.55 -0.94 12.63
C GLN A 20 10.72 0.54 12.26
N VAL A 21 9.74 1.15 11.59
CA VAL A 21 9.73 2.58 11.28
C VAL A 21 9.73 3.41 12.57
N ASN A 22 8.86 3.09 13.52
CA ASN A 22 8.71 3.84 14.78
C ASN A 22 9.94 3.72 15.69
N ARG A 23 10.62 2.57 15.68
CA ARG A 23 11.89 2.37 16.41
C ARG A 23 13.08 3.04 15.71
N GLY A 24 12.94 3.42 14.45
CA GLY A 24 14.02 3.98 13.63
C GLY A 24 15.00 2.93 13.10
N ASP A 25 14.63 1.65 13.14
CA ASP A 25 15.46 0.52 12.70
C ASP A 25 15.80 0.61 11.21
N LEU A 26 14.95 1.26 10.43
CA LEU A 26 15.08 1.43 8.98
C LEU A 26 15.91 2.66 8.57
N GLY A 27 16.38 3.47 9.53
CA GLY A 27 17.11 4.70 9.27
C GLY A 27 16.31 5.71 8.44
N GLU A 28 16.91 6.25 7.37
CA GLU A 28 16.21 7.14 6.45
C GLU A 28 15.20 6.34 5.59
N THR A 29 13.92 6.51 5.87
CA THR A 29 12.85 5.81 5.15
C THR A 29 12.28 6.64 3.99
N ASN A 30 12.00 5.99 2.87
CA ASN A 30 11.13 6.52 1.83
C ASN A 30 10.08 5.46 1.44
N GLU A 31 9.21 5.78 0.49
CA GLU A 31 8.16 4.86 0.00
C GLU A 31 8.73 3.50 -0.42
N ALA A 32 9.81 3.50 -1.21
CA ALA A 32 10.48 2.29 -1.67
C ALA A 32 11.11 1.48 -0.53
N THR A 33 11.68 2.15 0.49
CA THR A 33 12.18 1.46 1.69
C THR A 33 11.05 0.70 2.40
N VAL A 34 9.91 1.36 2.64
CA VAL A 34 8.78 0.73 3.32
C VAL A 34 8.21 -0.41 2.48
N GLN A 35 8.02 -0.19 1.17
CA GLN A 35 7.54 -1.20 0.23
C GLN A 35 8.45 -2.45 0.24
N HIS A 36 9.77 -2.26 0.23
CA HIS A 36 10.72 -3.37 0.31
C HIS A 36 10.59 -4.16 1.62
N HIS A 37 10.53 -3.46 2.76
CA HIS A 37 10.42 -4.10 4.07
C HIS A 37 9.07 -4.80 4.28
N LEU A 38 7.99 -4.25 3.71
CA LEU A 38 6.68 -4.89 3.72
C LEU A 38 6.67 -6.17 2.89
N ALA A 39 7.22 -6.12 1.67
CA ALA A 39 7.37 -7.31 0.84
C ALA A 39 8.22 -8.40 1.52
N LEU A 40 9.32 -8.00 2.16
CA LEU A 40 10.18 -8.91 2.92
C LEU A 40 9.43 -9.53 4.12
N SER A 41 8.72 -8.73 4.90
CA SER A 41 7.99 -9.20 6.09
C SER A 41 6.89 -10.19 5.71
N LEU A 42 6.10 -9.88 4.67
CA LEU A 42 5.12 -10.81 4.11
C LEU A 42 5.75 -12.16 3.73
N HIS A 43 6.89 -12.13 3.03
CA HIS A 43 7.57 -13.33 2.59
C HIS A 43 8.10 -14.17 3.76
N LEU A 44 8.70 -13.53 4.76
CA LEU A 44 9.26 -14.22 5.92
C LEU A 44 8.18 -14.85 6.79
N ILE A 45 7.11 -14.11 7.11
CA ILE A 45 6.00 -14.61 7.94
C ILE A 45 5.30 -15.77 7.22
N ALA A 46 4.97 -15.62 5.93
CA ALA A 46 4.34 -16.70 5.18
C ALA A 46 5.21 -17.97 5.12
N ARG A 47 6.53 -17.81 5.02
CA ARG A 47 7.47 -18.93 5.04
C ARG A 47 7.55 -19.59 6.41
N GLU A 48 7.56 -18.80 7.49
CA GLU A 48 7.57 -19.30 8.87
C GLU A 48 6.31 -20.11 9.19
N GLU A 49 5.16 -19.63 8.72
CA GLU A 49 3.86 -20.30 8.85
C GLU A 49 3.69 -21.48 7.87
N GLY A 50 4.64 -21.71 6.96
CA GLY A 50 4.60 -22.80 6.00
C GLY A 50 3.51 -22.65 4.93
N LEU A 51 3.11 -21.43 4.61
CA LEU A 51 2.06 -21.13 3.65
C LEU A 51 2.58 -21.22 2.21
N PRO A 52 1.82 -21.78 1.25
CA PRO A 52 2.09 -21.56 -0.17
C PRO A 52 2.03 -20.06 -0.47
N PHE A 53 3.14 -19.49 -0.93
CA PHE A 53 3.27 -18.03 -1.08
C PHE A 53 4.11 -17.65 -2.30
N SER A 54 3.69 -16.61 -3.01
CA SER A 54 4.49 -15.98 -4.07
C SER A 54 4.38 -14.46 -3.97
N ILE A 55 5.41 -13.73 -4.37
CA ILE A 55 5.43 -12.26 -4.32
C ILE A 55 6.19 -11.69 -5.51
N ILE A 56 5.66 -10.60 -6.07
CA ILE A 56 6.23 -9.83 -7.16
C ILE A 56 6.05 -8.35 -6.81
N MET A 57 7.15 -7.62 -6.70
CA MET A 57 7.13 -6.16 -6.57
C MET A 57 7.01 -5.54 -7.96
N GLU A 58 6.39 -4.38 -8.05
CA GLU A 58 6.22 -3.63 -9.31
C GLU A 58 5.58 -4.50 -10.41
N ARG A 59 4.48 -5.18 -10.06
CA ARG A 59 3.82 -6.10 -10.99
C ARG A 59 3.06 -5.30 -12.03
N ARG A 60 3.55 -5.32 -13.27
CA ARG A 60 2.84 -4.74 -14.42
C ARG A 60 1.54 -5.50 -14.72
N VAL A 61 0.45 -4.75 -14.88
CA VAL A 61 -0.88 -5.23 -15.26
C VAL A 61 -1.45 -4.45 -16.43
N GLN A 62 -2.42 -5.05 -17.12
CA GLN A 62 -3.06 -4.48 -18.31
C GLN A 62 -4.56 -4.76 -18.29
N ARG A 63 -5.38 -3.74 -18.60
CA ARG A 63 -6.84 -3.84 -18.73
C ARG A 63 -7.22 -4.82 -19.83
N ALA A 64 -8.10 -5.78 -19.52
CA ALA A 64 -8.55 -6.79 -20.48
C ALA A 64 -9.50 -6.21 -21.54
N ASP A 65 -10.30 -5.22 -21.15
CA ASP A 65 -11.33 -4.59 -22.00
C ASP A 65 -10.80 -3.43 -22.87
N GLY A 66 -9.50 -3.12 -22.77
CA GLY A 66 -8.90 -1.97 -23.46
C GLY A 66 -9.19 -0.62 -22.80
N GLY A 67 -9.80 -0.60 -21.61
CA GLY A 67 -9.96 0.59 -20.78
C GLY A 67 -8.63 1.17 -20.29
N VAL A 68 -8.70 2.21 -19.45
CA VAL A 68 -7.53 2.90 -18.91
C VAL A 68 -7.55 2.96 -17.40
N PHE A 69 -6.37 2.88 -16.80
CA PHE A 69 -6.14 3.18 -15.39
C PHE A 69 -6.16 4.70 -15.16
N PRO A 70 -6.99 5.21 -14.23
CA PRO A 70 -7.20 6.63 -14.00
C PRO A 70 -5.93 7.44 -13.74
N LYS A 71 -4.96 6.87 -13.01
CA LYS A 71 -3.77 7.63 -12.58
C LYS A 71 -2.89 8.13 -13.73
N LYS A 72 -2.72 7.33 -14.79
CA LYS A 72 -1.81 7.64 -15.91
C LYS A 72 -2.53 7.72 -17.26
N GLU A 73 -3.86 7.54 -17.28
CA GLU A 73 -4.68 7.45 -18.49
C GLU A 73 -4.10 6.46 -19.52
N ARG A 74 -3.63 5.31 -19.02
CA ARG A 74 -3.01 4.25 -19.82
C ARG A 74 -3.69 2.92 -19.56
N ASN A 75 -3.68 2.04 -20.55
CA ASN A 75 -4.20 0.68 -20.40
C ASN A 75 -3.29 -0.25 -19.57
N VAL A 76 -2.14 0.25 -19.11
CA VAL A 76 -1.19 -0.47 -18.27
C VAL A 76 -0.92 0.29 -16.98
N ALA A 77 -0.76 -0.44 -15.89
CA ALA A 77 -0.33 0.08 -14.60
C ALA A 77 0.61 -0.92 -13.91
N GLU A 78 1.06 -0.56 -12.72
CA GLU A 78 2.04 -1.30 -11.94
C GLU A 78 1.53 -1.34 -10.50
N ILE A 79 1.43 -2.54 -9.94
CA ILE A 79 1.04 -2.77 -8.54
C ILE A 79 2.32 -2.77 -7.71
N ASP A 80 2.40 -1.93 -6.67
CA ASP A 80 3.61 -1.80 -5.84
C ASP A 80 4.05 -3.17 -5.27
N ILE A 81 3.12 -3.92 -4.67
CA ILE A 81 3.34 -5.30 -4.22
C ILE A 81 2.15 -6.16 -4.64
N PHE A 82 2.44 -7.23 -5.39
CA PHE A 82 1.47 -8.28 -5.66
C PHE A 82 1.93 -9.58 -5.03
N PHE A 83 1.06 -10.25 -4.28
CA PHE A 83 1.37 -11.57 -3.71
C PHE A 83 0.21 -12.54 -3.86
N THR A 84 0.53 -13.84 -3.81
CA THR A 84 -0.46 -14.91 -3.66
C THR A 84 -0.20 -15.67 -2.38
N VAL A 85 -1.25 -16.13 -1.72
CA VAL A 85 -1.12 -16.91 -0.48
C VAL A 85 -2.15 -18.04 -0.39
N GLY A 86 -1.74 -19.15 0.21
CA GLY A 86 -2.58 -20.32 0.47
C GLY A 86 -2.74 -21.26 -0.73
N GLU A 87 -3.39 -22.40 -0.49
CA GLU A 87 -3.64 -23.41 -1.53
C GLU A 87 -4.51 -22.87 -2.67
N ASP A 88 -5.50 -22.04 -2.34
CA ASP A 88 -6.39 -21.40 -3.31
C ASP A 88 -5.72 -20.24 -4.06
N GLN A 89 -4.47 -19.91 -3.73
CA GLN A 89 -3.68 -18.85 -4.36
C GLN A 89 -4.40 -17.49 -4.36
N THR A 90 -5.02 -17.12 -3.23
CA THR A 90 -5.67 -15.81 -3.04
C THR A 90 -4.73 -14.70 -3.47
N ARG A 91 -5.16 -13.89 -4.42
CA ARG A 91 -4.35 -12.85 -5.07
C ARG A 91 -4.55 -11.52 -4.36
N CYS A 92 -3.46 -10.89 -3.97
CA CYS A 92 -3.48 -9.65 -3.21
C CYS A 92 -2.69 -8.58 -3.95
N ALA A 93 -3.27 -7.38 -4.05
CA ALA A 93 -2.61 -6.18 -4.54
C ALA A 93 -2.43 -5.20 -3.39
N VAL A 94 -1.27 -4.56 -3.31
CA VAL A 94 -0.97 -3.52 -2.32
C VAL A 94 -0.52 -2.27 -3.07
N GLU A 95 -1.11 -1.14 -2.71
CA GLU A 95 -0.67 0.21 -3.07
C GLU A 95 -0.21 0.92 -1.79
N LEU A 96 0.95 1.59 -1.85
CA LEU A 96 1.57 2.20 -0.68
C LEU A 96 1.94 3.67 -0.92
N LYS A 97 1.65 4.51 0.07
CA LYS A 97 2.06 5.93 0.10
C LYS A 97 2.74 6.27 1.42
N LEU A 98 3.86 6.97 1.34
CA LEU A 98 4.56 7.51 2.51
C LEU A 98 4.61 9.04 2.48
N PHE A 99 3.87 9.67 3.40
CA PHE A 99 3.80 11.11 3.56
C PHE A 99 4.63 11.56 4.74
N LYS A 100 5.80 12.15 4.45
CA LYS A 100 6.61 12.79 5.47
C LYS A 100 6.35 14.29 5.51
N ARG A 101 6.12 14.83 6.70
CA ARG A 101 5.97 16.25 7.01
C ARG A 101 7.16 17.05 6.50
N ILE A 102 8.38 16.53 6.67
CA ILE A 102 9.61 17.19 6.21
C ILE A 102 9.63 17.43 4.70
N ASN A 103 8.90 16.62 3.93
CA ASN A 103 8.84 16.73 2.47
C ASN A 103 7.75 17.72 2.00
N HIS A 104 6.98 18.33 2.92
CA HIS A 104 5.86 19.24 2.62
C HIS A 104 4.86 18.69 1.58
N ARG A 105 4.77 17.36 1.41
CA ARG A 105 4.01 16.71 0.34
C ARG A 105 2.49 16.83 0.48
N GLU A 106 2.01 17.31 1.62
CA GLU A 106 0.64 17.10 2.08
C GLU A 106 -0.36 18.26 1.86
N PRO A 107 -0.14 19.13 0.86
CA PRO A 107 -1.28 19.59 0.07
C PRO A 107 -1.31 19.02 -1.35
N ASN A 108 -0.15 18.68 -1.92
CA ASN A 108 -0.03 18.48 -3.37
C ASN A 108 -0.28 17.04 -3.83
N ASN A 109 0.01 16.03 -3.01
CA ASN A 109 -0.04 14.62 -3.43
C ASN A 109 -1.28 13.85 -2.96
N ARG A 110 -2.28 14.55 -2.40
CA ARG A 110 -3.55 13.93 -1.98
C ARG A 110 -4.31 13.36 -3.19
N TYR A 111 -4.30 14.08 -4.31
CA TYR A 111 -4.90 13.61 -5.56
C TYR A 111 -4.23 12.36 -6.09
N ASP A 112 -2.90 12.24 -5.98
CA ASP A 112 -2.18 11.04 -6.40
C ASP A 112 -2.64 9.81 -5.63
N SER A 113 -2.89 9.94 -4.32
CA SER A 113 -3.40 8.85 -3.48
C SER A 113 -4.81 8.40 -3.87
N TYR A 114 -5.70 9.35 -4.21
CA TYR A 114 -7.02 8.99 -4.75
C TYR A 114 -6.94 8.31 -6.11
N ALA A 115 -6.00 8.74 -6.97
CA ALA A 115 -5.74 8.09 -8.24
C ALA A 115 -5.20 6.66 -8.06
N ASP A 116 -4.36 6.42 -7.05
CA ASP A 116 -3.89 5.07 -6.69
C ASP A 116 -5.02 4.20 -6.13
N LEU A 117 -5.88 4.76 -5.27
CA LEU A 117 -7.06 4.06 -4.77
C LEU A 117 -8.00 3.66 -5.92
N ALA A 118 -8.24 4.56 -6.88
CA ALA A 118 -9.05 4.26 -8.06
C ALA A 118 -8.43 3.19 -8.96
N ASN A 119 -7.10 3.15 -9.07
CA ASN A 119 -6.41 2.04 -9.73
C ASN A 119 -6.60 0.72 -8.97
N LEU A 120 -6.53 0.75 -7.63
CA LEU A 120 -6.71 -0.42 -6.78
C LEU A 120 -8.12 -1.02 -6.89
N GLU A 121 -9.15 -0.18 -7.00
CA GLU A 121 -10.52 -0.63 -7.30
C GLU A 121 -10.58 -1.42 -8.61
N ILE A 122 -9.88 -0.96 -9.65
CA ILE A 122 -9.78 -1.71 -10.91
C ILE A 122 -9.00 -3.02 -10.72
N TYR A 123 -7.94 -3.03 -9.92
CA TYR A 123 -7.18 -4.25 -9.66
C TYR A 123 -8.07 -5.32 -9.01
N LEU A 124 -8.97 -4.93 -8.11
CA LEU A 124 -9.95 -5.82 -7.49
C LEU A 124 -10.94 -6.42 -8.49
N GLU A 125 -11.29 -5.68 -9.55
CA GLU A 125 -12.19 -6.19 -10.58
C GLU A 125 -11.52 -7.23 -11.49
N GLU A 126 -10.23 -7.07 -11.80
CA GLU A 126 -9.59 -7.80 -12.90
C GLU A 126 -8.35 -8.64 -12.53
N HIS A 127 -7.67 -8.33 -11.42
CA HIS A 127 -6.28 -8.75 -11.21
C HIS A 127 -6.00 -9.37 -9.85
N CYS A 128 -6.76 -9.01 -8.81
CA CYS A 128 -6.63 -9.54 -7.46
C CYS A 128 -8.00 -9.86 -6.84
N ASP A 129 -7.97 -10.61 -5.75
CA ASP A 129 -9.15 -10.95 -4.94
C ASP A 129 -9.27 -10.02 -3.72
N VAL A 130 -8.14 -9.45 -3.27
CA VAL A 130 -8.04 -8.50 -2.15
C VAL A 130 -7.12 -7.35 -2.52
N GLY A 131 -7.47 -6.14 -2.10
CA GLY A 131 -6.73 -4.91 -2.36
C GLY A 131 -6.44 -4.19 -1.05
N PHE A 132 -5.18 -3.85 -0.82
CA PHE A 132 -4.72 -3.12 0.35
C PHE A 132 -4.19 -1.76 -0.06
N PHE A 133 -4.70 -0.70 0.58
CA PHE A 133 -4.15 0.64 0.43
C PHE A 133 -3.49 1.06 1.74
N VAL A 134 -2.18 1.30 1.71
CA VAL A 134 -1.39 1.69 2.88
C VAL A 134 -1.00 3.15 2.76
N LEU A 135 -1.40 3.96 3.74
CA LEU A 135 -0.92 5.32 3.88
C LEU A 135 -0.20 5.47 5.22
N LEU A 136 1.12 5.65 5.17
CA LEU A 136 1.92 5.95 6.33
C LEU A 136 2.26 7.44 6.37
N THR A 137 2.10 8.08 7.52
CA THR A 137 2.39 9.52 7.67
C THR A 137 2.89 9.87 9.07
N ASP A 138 3.82 10.82 9.15
CA ASP A 138 4.23 11.49 10.40
C ASP A 138 3.58 12.88 10.54
N HIS A 139 2.66 13.23 9.63
CA HIS A 139 2.00 14.52 9.64
C HIS A 139 0.87 14.56 10.68
N PRO A 140 0.93 15.50 11.65
CA PRO A 140 0.00 15.52 12.79
C PRO A 140 -1.47 15.68 12.40
N HIS A 141 -1.75 16.29 11.24
CA HIS A 141 -3.11 16.40 10.69
C HIS A 141 -3.88 15.06 10.65
N TYR A 142 -3.20 13.92 10.47
CA TYR A 142 -3.86 12.62 10.32
C TYR A 142 -4.03 11.84 11.63
N TYR A 143 -3.39 12.24 12.72
CA TYR A 143 -3.41 11.47 13.98
C TYR A 143 -3.54 12.32 15.26
N ASP A 144 -3.22 13.62 15.22
CA ASP A 144 -3.26 14.51 16.37
C ASP A 144 -4.64 15.20 16.44
N PRO A 145 -5.49 14.84 17.41
CA PRO A 145 -6.83 15.42 17.54
C PRO A 145 -6.80 16.91 17.93
N GLU A 146 -5.68 17.42 18.40
CA GLU A 146 -5.50 18.84 18.74
C GLU A 146 -4.94 19.67 17.57
N PHE A 147 -4.63 19.02 16.44
CA PHE A 147 -4.07 19.71 15.28
C PHE A 147 -5.04 20.77 14.77
N ARG A 148 -4.56 22.01 14.63
CA ARG A 148 -5.30 23.12 14.03
C ARG A 148 -4.65 23.52 12.72
N ALA A 149 -5.39 23.40 11.62
CA ALA A 149 -4.93 23.83 10.31
C ALA A 149 -4.48 25.30 10.33
N HIS A 150 -3.29 25.56 9.78
CA HIS A 150 -2.69 26.89 9.80
C HIS A 150 -3.39 27.89 8.85
N ARG A 151 -4.25 27.43 7.92
CA ARG A 151 -4.99 28.29 6.97
C ARG A 151 -6.40 27.75 6.67
N PRO A 152 -7.41 28.62 6.47
CA PRO A 152 -8.76 28.23 6.07
C PRO A 152 -8.85 27.54 4.70
N GLY A 153 -7.86 27.71 3.83
CA GLY A 153 -7.81 27.04 2.51
C GLY A 153 -7.18 25.65 2.54
N THR A 154 -6.77 25.17 3.71
CA THR A 154 -6.25 23.81 3.90
C THR A 154 -7.11 23.02 4.91
N SER A 155 -8.31 23.53 5.23
CA SER A 155 -9.25 22.96 6.19
C SER A 155 -10.27 22.01 5.57
N ASP A 156 -10.06 21.58 4.33
CA ASP A 156 -10.94 20.60 3.67
C ASP A 156 -10.80 19.19 4.28
N PHE A 157 -10.03 19.08 5.37
CA PHE A 157 -10.02 18.03 6.36
C PHE A 157 -9.78 18.67 7.74
#